data_AF-A0A849DJB2-F1
#
_entry.id   AF-A0A849DJB2-F1
#
_cell.length_a   1.000
_cell.length_b   1.000
_cell.length_c   1.000
_cell.angle_alpha   90.00
_cell.angle_beta   90.00
_cell.angle_gamma   90.00
#
_symmetry.space_group_name_H-M   'P 1'
#
loop_
_entity.id
_entity.type
_entity.pdbx_description
1 polymer ?
#
loop_
_entity_poly.entity_id
_entity_poly.type
_entity_poly.pdbx_seq_one_letter_code
_entity_poly.pdbx_strand_id
1 'polypeptide(L)'
;VRLSALAGEPWAAGCDRCRANLVQACARAGIKPLIAYATDDHLAVQRLVSRGLAVTALPALAFALHHEPGVVRLQAPELGTRRVWAAVAARPRPPAVEALLAEIVAAGAGR
;
A
#
# COMPACT_ATOMS: atom_id res chain seq x y z
N VAL A 1 11.36 10.32 -3.02
CA VAL A 1 10.63 11.20 -3.97
C VAL A 1 9.60 11.99 -3.19
N ARG A 2 9.39 13.27 -3.52
CA ARG A 2 8.28 14.05 -2.97
C ARG A 2 7.03 13.83 -3.81
N LEU A 3 5.85 13.76 -3.20
CA LEU A 3 4.61 13.59 -3.95
C LEU A 3 4.35 14.76 -4.91
N SER A 4 4.73 15.98 -4.53
CA SER A 4 4.61 17.15 -5.40
C SER A 4 5.42 17.05 -6.70
N ALA A 5 6.50 16.25 -6.73
CA ALA A 5 7.27 16.00 -7.93
C ALA A 5 6.58 15.04 -8.91
N LEU A 6 5.49 14.38 -8.50
CA LEU A 6 4.66 13.50 -9.31
C LEU A 6 3.35 14.19 -9.74
N ALA A 7 3.33 15.53 -9.72
CA ALA A 7 2.21 16.31 -10.22
C ALA A 7 2.04 16.06 -11.73
N GLY A 8 0.82 15.77 -12.15
CA GLY A 8 0.50 15.51 -13.57
C GLY A 8 0.74 14.07 -14.04
N GLU A 9 1.47 13.26 -13.27
CA GLU A 9 1.64 11.84 -13.58
C GLU A 9 0.30 11.08 -13.48
N PRO A 10 0.03 10.12 -14.37
CA PRO A 10 -1.10 9.21 -14.23
C PRO A 10 -0.87 8.25 -13.08
N TRP A 11 -1.88 8.08 -12.22
CA TRP A 11 -1.85 7.19 -11.07
C TRP A 11 -2.70 5.94 -11.30
N ALA A 12 -2.14 4.79 -10.93
CA ALA A 12 -2.89 3.59 -10.66
C ALA A 12 -3.18 3.52 -9.15
N ALA A 13 -4.44 3.68 -8.77
CA ALA A 13 -4.91 3.64 -7.39
C ALA A 13 -5.52 2.28 -7.02
N GLY A 14 -5.53 1.99 -5.72
CA GLY A 14 -6.16 0.79 -5.16
C GLY A 14 -7.69 0.88 -5.07
N CYS A 15 -8.26 -0.02 -4.26
CA CYS A 15 -9.65 0.05 -3.82
C CYS A 15 -10.01 1.42 -3.19
N ASP A 16 -11.30 1.67 -2.98
CA ASP A 16 -11.81 2.98 -2.56
C ASP A 16 -11.12 3.56 -1.32
N ARG A 17 -10.82 2.72 -0.32
CA ARG A 17 -10.11 3.14 0.90
C ARG A 17 -8.66 3.54 0.62
N CYS A 18 -7.95 2.75 -0.19
CA CYS A 18 -6.58 3.03 -0.60
C CYS A 18 -6.51 4.31 -1.44
N ARG A 19 -7.45 4.48 -2.37
CA ARG A 19 -7.58 5.68 -3.20
C ARG A 19 -7.87 6.92 -2.37
N ALA A 20 -8.77 6.84 -1.40
CA ALA A 20 -9.04 7.95 -0.49
C ALA A 20 -7.79 8.38 0.29
N ASN A 21 -7.02 7.41 0.81
CA ASN A 21 -5.75 7.70 1.50
C ASN A 21 -4.72 8.36 0.58
N LEU A 22 -4.56 7.87 -0.66
CA LEU A 22 -3.68 8.47 -1.66
C LEU A 22 -4.08 9.92 -1.96
N VAL A 23 -5.37 10.18 -2.23
CA VAL A 23 -5.89 11.52 -2.50
C VAL A 23 -5.60 12.46 -1.33
N GLN A 24 -5.81 12.01 -0.10
CA GLN A 24 -5.49 12.80 1.09
C GLN A 24 -3.99 13.10 1.22
N ALA A 25 -3.13 12.11 0.96
CA ALA A 25 -1.68 12.31 1.02
C ALA A 25 -1.19 13.30 -0.05
N CYS A 26 -1.67 13.17 -1.29
CA CYS A 26 -1.41 14.11 -2.37
C CYS A 26 -1.90 15.52 -2.02
N ALA A 27 -3.12 15.66 -1.47
CA ALA A 27 -3.68 16.94 -1.09
C ALA A 27 -2.84 17.64 -0.01
N ARG A 28 -2.36 16.90 1.00
CA ARG A 28 -1.42 17.44 2.01
C ARG A 28 -0.08 17.88 1.40
N ALA A 29 0.33 17.26 0.29
CA ALA A 29 1.50 17.65 -0.48
C ALA A 29 1.22 18.75 -1.53
N GLY A 30 0.01 19.32 -1.56
CA GLY A 30 -0.37 20.42 -2.45
C GLY A 30 -0.74 20.01 -3.87
N ILE A 31 -1.00 18.73 -4.14
CA ILE A 31 -1.34 18.24 -5.48
C ILE A 31 -2.64 17.42 -5.49
N LYS A 32 -3.33 17.40 -6.64
CA LYS A 32 -4.45 16.49 -6.91
C LYS A 32 -3.96 15.37 -7.84
N PRO A 33 -4.06 14.09 -7.47
CA PRO A 33 -3.57 13.01 -8.31
C PRO A 33 -4.53 12.79 -9.51
N LEU A 34 -3.98 12.57 -10.69
CA LEU A 34 -4.72 12.15 -11.88
C LEU A 34 -4.91 10.63 -11.83
N ILE A 35 -6.06 10.16 -11.36
CA ILE A 35 -6.33 8.71 -11.29
C ILE A 35 -6.76 8.21 -12.67
N ALA A 36 -5.85 7.55 -13.37
CA ALA A 36 -6.10 6.96 -14.69
C ALA A 36 -6.61 5.52 -14.58
N TYR A 37 -6.21 4.79 -13.53
CA TYR A 37 -6.59 3.41 -13.29
C TYR A 37 -6.98 3.18 -11.83
N ALA A 38 -7.95 2.30 -11.59
CA ALA A 38 -8.36 1.87 -10.27
C ALA A 38 -8.53 0.34 -10.23
N THR A 39 -7.70 -0.33 -9.43
CA THR A 39 -7.75 -1.78 -9.22
C THR A 39 -7.05 -2.15 -7.91
N ASP A 40 -7.55 -3.14 -7.19
CA ASP A 40 -6.92 -3.69 -5.99
C ASP A 40 -5.97 -4.86 -6.28
N ASP A 41 -5.87 -5.29 -7.53
CA ASP A 41 -4.88 -6.28 -7.97
C ASP A 41 -3.47 -5.65 -8.04
N HIS A 42 -2.64 -5.96 -7.04
CA HIS A 42 -1.26 -5.48 -6.96
C HIS A 42 -0.37 -5.96 -8.11
N LEU A 43 -0.65 -7.12 -8.70
CA LEU A 43 0.06 -7.62 -9.87
C LEU A 43 -0.25 -6.75 -11.09
N ALA A 44 -1.52 -6.44 -11.30
CA ALA A 44 -1.97 -5.57 -12.39
C ALA A 44 -1.39 -4.15 -12.25
N VAL A 45 -1.40 -3.59 -11.04
CA VAL A 45 -0.80 -2.26 -10.77
C VAL A 45 0.69 -2.27 -11.11
N GLN A 46 1.46 -3.26 -10.64
CA GLN A 46 2.89 -3.32 -10.93
C GLN A 46 3.18 -3.44 -12.43
N ARG A 47 2.35 -4.17 -13.19
CA ARG A 47 2.48 -4.27 -14.66
C ARG A 47 2.13 -2.97 -15.40
N LEU A 48 1.21 -2.17 -14.88
CA LEU A 48 0.96 -0.82 -15.41
C LEU A 48 2.19 0.06 -15.23
N VAL A 49 2.83 -0.02 -14.06
CA VAL A 49 4.05 0.74 -13.76
C VAL A 49 5.23 0.27 -14.60
N SER A 50 5.46 -1.04 -14.74
CA SER A 50 6.59 -1.56 -15.54
C SER A 50 6.51 -1.19 -17.02
N ARG A 51 5.29 -0.92 -17.51
CA ARG A 51 5.03 -0.42 -18.88
C ARG A 51 5.05 1.10 -19.01
N GLY A 52 5.33 1.83 -17.93
CA GLY A 52 5.38 3.29 -17.93
C GLY A 52 4.01 3.96 -18.07
N LEU A 53 2.92 3.25 -17.81
CA LEU A 53 1.55 3.79 -17.98
C LEU A 53 1.05 4.56 -16.76
N ALA A 54 1.66 4.35 -15.60
CA ALA A 54 1.27 4.99 -14.34
C ALA A 54 2.39 4.94 -13.30
N VAL A 55 2.28 5.83 -12.31
CA VAL A 55 2.92 5.67 -10.99
C VAL A 55 1.91 5.11 -9.98
N THR A 56 2.39 4.60 -8.85
CA THR A 56 1.50 4.08 -7.80
C THR A 56 2.09 4.20 -6.39
N ALA A 57 1.20 4.10 -5.41
CA ALA A 57 1.52 3.96 -4.00
C ALA A 57 1.04 2.59 -3.51
N LEU A 58 1.97 1.68 -3.24
CA LEU A 58 1.69 0.35 -2.70
C LEU A 58 2.34 0.16 -1.32
N PRO A 59 1.72 -0.58 -0.40
CA PRO A 59 2.38 -0.98 0.84
C PRO A 59 3.58 -1.87 0.51
N ALA A 60 4.67 -1.77 1.29
CA ALA A 60 5.86 -2.58 1.08
C ALA A 60 5.56 -4.10 1.03
N LEU A 61 4.56 -4.56 1.79
CA LEU A 61 4.12 -5.95 1.82
C LEU A 61 3.60 -6.47 0.46
N ALA A 62 3.10 -5.59 -0.43
CA ALA A 62 2.65 -6.00 -1.76
C ALA A 62 3.78 -6.59 -2.62
N PHE A 63 5.03 -6.24 -2.31
CA PHE A 63 6.23 -6.76 -2.98
C PHE A 63 6.73 -8.07 -2.40
N ALA A 64 6.17 -8.55 -1.28
CA ALA A 64 6.50 -9.87 -0.74
C ALA A 64 5.87 -11.01 -1.56
N LEU A 65 4.78 -10.72 -2.29
CA LEU A 65 4.08 -11.70 -3.13
C LEU A 65 4.63 -11.72 -4.55
N HIS A 66 4.92 -10.54 -5.12
CA HIS A 66 5.43 -10.40 -6.48
C HIS A 66 6.25 -9.13 -6.61
N HIS A 67 7.35 -9.23 -7.37
CA HIS A 67 8.16 -8.10 -7.77
C HIS A 67 8.24 -8.07 -9.30
N GLU A 68 7.51 -7.15 -9.93
CA GLU A 68 7.51 -7.00 -11.37
C GLU A 68 8.88 -6.47 -11.86
N PRO A 69 9.51 -7.13 -12.84
CA PRO A 69 10.75 -6.63 -13.43
C PRO A 69 10.58 -5.20 -13.98
N GLY A 70 11.58 -4.36 -13.74
CA GLY A 70 11.57 -2.96 -14.20
C GLY A 70 10.80 -1.98 -13.30
N VAL A 71 10.08 -2.45 -12.27
CA VAL A 71 9.48 -1.56 -11.28
C VAL A 71 10.53 -1.07 -10.29
N VAL A 72 10.69 0.24 -10.19
CA VAL A 72 11.58 0.89 -9.23
C VAL A 72 10.76 1.35 -8.02
N ARG A 73 11.21 0.98 -6.81
CA ARG A 73 10.57 1.40 -5.56
C ARG A 73 11.24 2.66 -5.02
N LEU A 74 10.46 3.71 -4.84
CA LEU A 74 10.92 4.97 -4.27
C LEU A 74 10.24 5.21 -2.92
N GLN A 75 11.00 5.69 -1.94
CA GLN A 75 10.44 6.13 -0.66
C GLN A 75 9.77 7.49 -0.83
N ALA A 76 8.54 7.63 -0.32
CA ALA A 76 7.81 8.90 -0.26
C ALA A 76 7.29 9.10 1.18
N PRO A 77 8.01 9.86 2.02
CA PRO A 77 7.65 10.05 3.43
C PRO A 77 6.22 10.56 3.64
N GLU A 78 5.68 11.34 2.70
CA GLU A 78 4.31 11.89 2.79
C GLU A 78 3.20 10.82 2.77
N LEU A 79 3.50 9.60 2.31
CA LEU A 79 2.57 8.46 2.35
C LEU A 79 2.47 7.82 3.74
N GLY A 80 3.41 8.14 4.64
CA GLY A 80 3.44 7.63 6.01
C GLY A 80 3.74 6.14 6.12
N THR A 81 3.44 5.57 7.28
CA THR A 81 3.65 4.14 7.59
C THR A 81 2.32 3.47 7.90
N ARG A 82 2.13 2.26 7.37
CA ARG A 82 0.97 1.42 7.70
C ARG A 82 1.26 0.59 8.95
N ARG A 83 0.38 0.68 9.94
CA ARG A 83 0.35 -0.21 11.11
C ARG A 83 -0.79 -1.20 10.95
N VAL A 84 -0.56 -2.46 11.32
CA VAL A 84 -1.53 -3.55 11.25
C VAL A 84 -1.71 -4.10 12.65
N TRP A 85 -2.96 -4.33 13.05
CA TRP A 85 -3.32 -4.82 14.38
C TRP A 85 -4.26 -6.01 14.25
N ALA A 86 -4.16 -6.95 15.19
CA ALA A 86 -5.17 -7.96 15.42
C ALA A 86 -6.13 -7.46 16.50
N ALA A 87 -7.42 -7.38 16.18
CA ALA A 87 -8.46 -7.02 17.14
C ALA A 87 -9.16 -8.30 17.62
N VAL A 88 -9.30 -8.44 18.94
CA VAL A 88 -9.96 -9.59 19.57
C VAL A 88 -11.00 -9.12 20.58
N ALA A 89 -12.08 -9.89 20.73
CA ALA A 89 -13.13 -9.59 21.69
C ALA A 89 -12.56 -9.60 23.13
N ALA A 90 -13.07 -8.71 23.99
CA ALA A 90 -12.72 -8.62 25.40
C ALA A 90 -13.36 -9.75 26.24
N ARG A 91 -13.04 -11.00 25.89
CA ARG A 91 -13.49 -12.22 26.56
C ARG A 91 -12.33 -13.23 26.57
N PRO A 92 -12.40 -14.32 27.38
CA PRO A 92 -11.40 -15.37 27.34
C PRO A 92 -11.19 -15.88 25.91
N ARG A 93 -9.93 -15.94 25.49
CA ARG A 93 -9.57 -16.33 24.12
C ARG A 93 -9.43 -17.85 24.07
N PRO A 94 -10.08 -18.53 23.11
CA PRO A 94 -9.85 -19.96 22.88
C PRO A 94 -8.38 -20.22 22.52
N PRO A 95 -7.84 -21.42 22.81
CA PRO A 95 -6.44 -21.76 22.49
C PRO A 95 -6.07 -21.54 21.02
N ALA A 96 -7.00 -21.81 20.09
CA ALA A 96 -6.77 -21.58 18.66
C ALA A 96 -6.55 -20.10 18.32
N VAL A 97 -7.20 -19.17 19.05
CA VAL A 97 -7.00 -17.73 18.86
C VAL A 97 -5.64 -17.30 19.38
N GLU A 98 -5.23 -17.79 20.56
CA GLU A 98 -3.90 -17.52 21.11
C GLU A 98 -2.79 -18.03 20.17
N ALA A 99 -2.94 -19.24 19.64
CA ALA A 99 -1.99 -19.80 18.67
C ALA A 99 -1.90 -18.93 17.40
N LEU A 100 -3.03 -18.50 16.83
CA LEU A 100 -3.04 -17.63 15.65
C LEU A 100 -2.39 -16.27 15.93
N LEU A 101 -2.66 -15.66 17.10
CA LEU A 101 -2.05 -14.39 17.47
C LEU A 101 -0.53 -14.51 17.60
N ALA A 102 -0.03 -15.59 18.21
CA ALA A 102 1.40 -15.86 18.32
C ALA A 102 2.05 -15.94 16.93
N GLU A 103 1.43 -16.66 15.98
CA GLU A 103 1.92 -16.74 14.60
C GLU A 103 1.90 -15.39 13.88
N ILE A 104 0.84 -14.59 14.06
CA ILE A 104 0.76 -13.25 13.46
C ILE A 104 1.87 -12.34 14.00
N VAL A 105 2.15 -12.39 15.31
CA VAL A 105 3.23 -11.60 15.94
C VAL A 105 4.59 -12.07 15.44
N ALA A 106 4.84 -13.39 15.41
CA ALA A 106 6.09 -13.95 14.90
C ALA A 106 6.33 -13.54 13.43
N ALA A 107 5.30 -13.65 12.58
CA ALA A 107 5.38 -13.23 11.18
C ALA A 107 5.54 -11.70 11.02
N GLY A 108 5.15 -10.91 12.03
CA GLY A 108 5.32 -9.46 12.05
C GLY A 108 6.71 -9.00 12.47
N ALA A 109 7.40 -9.76 13.34
CA ALA A 109 8.66 -9.37 13.96
C ALA A 109 9.86 -9.27 12.98
N GLY A 110 9.76 -9.91 11.81
CA GLY A 110 10.82 -9.90 10.78
C GLY A 110 10.69 -8.81 9.71
N ARG A 111 9.86 -7.77 9.92
CA ARG A 111 9.54 -6.74 8.93
C ARG A 111 9.82 -5.33 9.42
#